data_AF-A0A7G6RI22-F1
#
_entry.id   AF-A0A7G6RI22-F1
#
_cell.length_a   1.000
_cell.length_b   1.000
_cell.length_c   1.000
_cell.angle_alpha   90.00
_cell.angle_beta   90.00
_cell.angle_gamma   90.00
#
_symmetry.space_group_name_H-M   'P 1'
#
loop_
_entity.id
_entity.type
_entity.pdbx_description
1 polymer ?
#
loop_
_entity_poly.entity_id
_entity_poly.type
_entity_poly.pdbx_seq_one_letter_code
_entity_poly.pdbx_strand_id
1 'polypeptide(L)'
;MLGFLQTSESMTIRERLEIASHGSVQVYDGAMALKLTELGFSVEEIYRFIAPRRTLARRNANGEPLTVEENDGALRIVRIADMAKRIFGDRAVAFDWLRKPNRGMDGIAPIDLLESETGARLVEQALHQIDHGIYV
;
A
#
# COMPACT_ATOMS: atom_id res chain seq x y z
N MET A 1 -1.02 1.92 -29.96
CA MET A 1 -0.28 2.24 -28.73
C MET A 1 -1.29 2.33 -27.59
N LEU A 2 -1.89 1.17 -27.27
CA LEU A 2 -2.98 0.94 -26.33
C LEU A 2 -2.74 -0.47 -25.82
N GLY A 3 -2.61 -0.69 -24.51
CA GLY A 3 -2.35 -2.05 -24.03
C GLY A 3 -2.04 -2.20 -22.54
N PHE A 4 -2.81 -1.55 -21.65
CA PHE A 4 -2.82 -1.95 -20.24
C PHE A 4 -4.23 -2.12 -19.66
N LEU A 5 -5.27 -1.94 -20.49
CA LEU A 5 -6.67 -2.13 -20.10
C LEU A 5 -7.21 -3.43 -20.71
N GLN A 6 -6.69 -4.60 -20.33
CA GLN A 6 -7.46 -5.85 -20.42
C GLN A 6 -7.07 -6.83 -19.29
N THR A 7 -8.12 -7.28 -18.58
CA THR A 7 -8.29 -8.54 -17.83
C THR A 7 -7.49 -8.78 -16.54
N SER A 8 -8.04 -8.31 -15.41
CA SER A 8 -7.75 -8.89 -14.09
C SER A 8 -8.40 -10.27 -13.87
N GLU A 9 -9.34 -10.69 -14.73
CA GLU A 9 -10.04 -11.98 -14.62
C GLU A 9 -9.29 -13.16 -15.25
N SER A 10 -8.28 -12.91 -16.09
CA SER A 10 -7.56 -13.97 -16.84
C SER A 10 -6.23 -14.40 -16.23
N MET A 11 -5.80 -13.80 -15.11
CA MET A 11 -4.51 -14.10 -14.49
C MET A 11 -4.61 -15.30 -13.55
N THR A 12 -3.66 -16.23 -13.69
CA THR A 12 -3.51 -17.35 -12.76
C THR A 12 -3.14 -16.87 -11.36
N ILE A 13 -3.45 -17.66 -10.32
CA ILE A 13 -3.05 -17.33 -8.95
C ILE A 13 -1.54 -17.11 -8.85
N ARG A 14 -0.74 -17.83 -9.64
CA ARG A 14 0.72 -17.67 -9.72
C ARG A 14 1.12 -16.32 -10.29
N GLU A 15 0.51 -15.87 -11.39
CA GLU A 15 0.82 -14.55 -11.97
C GLU A 15 0.33 -13.41 -11.08
N ARG A 16 -0.82 -13.59 -10.40
CA ARG A 16 -1.30 -12.64 -9.40
C ARG A 16 -0.35 -12.56 -8.21
N LEU A 17 0.20 -13.71 -7.79
CA LEU A 17 1.26 -13.76 -6.80
C LEU A 17 2.52 -13.10 -7.37
N GLU A 18 2.97 -13.38 -8.59
CA GLU A 18 4.19 -12.79 -9.20
C GLU A 18 4.10 -11.26 -9.42
N ILE A 19 2.92 -10.70 -9.75
CA ILE A 19 2.72 -9.24 -9.77
C ILE A 19 2.69 -8.69 -8.33
N ALA A 20 2.06 -9.38 -7.38
CA ALA A 20 2.13 -9.03 -5.96
C ALA A 20 3.52 -9.29 -5.33
N SER A 21 4.38 -10.05 -6.00
CA SER A 21 5.68 -10.53 -5.53
C SER A 21 6.73 -10.44 -6.65
N HIS A 22 6.88 -9.26 -7.26
CA HIS A 22 7.80 -9.06 -8.40
C HIS A 22 9.16 -9.78 -8.18
N GLY A 23 9.28 -10.96 -8.81
CA GLY A 23 10.50 -11.75 -9.00
C GLY A 23 10.96 -12.71 -7.91
N SER A 24 10.37 -12.70 -6.72
CA SER A 24 10.63 -13.56 -5.54
C SER A 24 9.58 -13.12 -4.53
N VAL A 25 9.31 -13.84 -3.43
CA VAL A 25 8.82 -13.10 -2.24
C VAL A 25 9.79 -11.94 -2.11
N GLN A 26 9.36 -10.70 -2.38
CA GLN A 26 10.30 -9.60 -2.46
C GLN A 26 10.65 -9.38 -1.01
N VAL A 27 11.74 -10.03 -0.61
CA VAL A 27 12.25 -9.94 0.73
C VAL A 27 12.82 -8.55 0.76
N TYR A 28 11.97 -7.57 1.07
CA TYR A 28 12.39 -6.20 1.25
C TYR A 28 13.49 -6.28 2.32
N ASP A 29 14.64 -5.68 2.06
CA ASP A 29 15.55 -5.35 3.13
C ASP A 29 15.15 -3.99 3.71
N GLY A 30 15.84 -3.55 4.77
CA GLY A 30 15.56 -2.25 5.37
C GLY A 30 15.71 -1.06 4.39
N ALA A 31 16.53 -1.16 3.34
CA ALA A 31 16.66 -0.12 2.33
C ALA A 31 15.47 -0.09 1.37
N MET A 32 14.95 -1.25 0.96
CA MET A 32 13.80 -1.33 0.07
C MET A 32 12.52 -0.84 0.76
N ALA A 33 12.37 -1.06 2.07
CA ALA A 33 11.25 -0.49 2.84
C ALA A 33 11.22 1.05 2.75
N LEU A 34 12.38 1.71 2.79
CA LEU A 34 12.47 3.17 2.68
C LEU A 34 12.17 3.69 1.26
N LYS A 35 12.34 2.88 0.21
CA LYS A 35 11.97 3.26 -1.16
C LYS A 35 10.46 3.44 -1.33
N LEU A 36 9.64 2.90 -0.43
CA LEU A 36 8.20 3.12 -0.44
C LEU A 36 7.81 4.59 -0.22
N THR A 37 8.74 5.43 0.23
CA THR A 37 8.57 6.89 0.23
C THR A 37 8.36 7.46 -1.17
N GLU A 38 8.87 6.80 -2.22
CA GLU A 38 8.67 7.20 -3.62
C GLU A 38 7.20 7.06 -4.06
N LEU A 39 6.42 6.21 -3.36
CA LEU A 39 4.99 6.06 -3.59
C LEU A 39 4.18 7.24 -3.07
N GLY A 40 4.74 8.06 -2.17
CA GLY A 40 4.07 9.21 -1.56
C GLY A 40 3.89 9.11 -0.05
N PHE A 41 4.35 8.02 0.57
CA PHE A 41 4.40 7.88 2.03
C PHE A 41 5.55 8.68 2.62
N SER A 42 5.37 9.19 3.83
CA SER A 42 6.45 9.77 4.62
C SER A 42 7.30 8.67 5.26
N VAL A 43 8.54 9.00 5.62
CA VAL A 43 9.42 8.08 6.35
C VAL A 43 8.80 7.64 7.69
N GLU A 44 8.05 8.52 8.36
CA GLU A 44 7.36 8.19 9.61
C GLU A 44 6.19 7.23 9.39
N GLU A 45 5.47 7.36 8.28
CA GLU A 45 4.44 6.39 7.86
C GLU A 45 5.08 5.02 7.58
N ILE A 46 6.24 4.98 6.95
CA ILE A 46 7.00 3.73 6.78
C ILE A 46 7.33 3.09 8.13
N TYR A 47 7.80 3.88 9.10
CA TYR A 47 8.12 3.36 10.43
C TYR A 47 6.89 2.88 11.20
N ARG A 48 5.75 3.56 11.00
CA ARG A 48 4.48 3.21 11.60
C ARG A 48 3.90 1.92 11.04
N PHE A 49 3.95 1.73 9.73
CA PHE A 49 3.25 0.62 9.06
C PHE A 49 4.10 -0.64 8.86
N ILE A 50 5.42 -0.52 8.85
CA ILE A 50 6.33 -1.64 8.55
C ILE A 50 7.10 -2.07 9.80
N ALA A 51 8.01 -1.22 10.28
CA ALA A 51 8.77 -1.51 11.49
C ALA A 51 9.41 -0.24 12.06
N PRO A 52 9.69 -0.18 13.37
CA PRO A 52 10.35 0.96 13.99
C PRO A 52 11.68 1.32 13.31
N ARG A 53 12.02 2.63 13.28
CA ARG A 53 13.26 3.16 12.69
C ARG A 53 14.51 2.34 13.04
N ARG A 54 14.69 2.00 14.32
CA ARG A 54 15.86 1.26 14.80
C ARG A 54 15.91 -0.16 14.21
N THR A 55 14.77 -0.79 14.02
CA THR A 55 14.64 -2.13 13.42
C THR A 55 15.03 -2.08 11.96
N LEU A 56 14.45 -1.17 11.16
CA LEU A 56 14.78 -1.04 9.74
C LEU A 56 16.24 -0.64 9.52
N ALA A 57 16.77 0.28 10.34
CA ALA A 57 18.18 0.68 10.26
C ALA A 57 19.14 -0.50 10.53
N ARG A 58 18.85 -1.29 11.57
CA ARG A 58 19.64 -2.50 11.90
C ARG A 58 19.58 -3.53 10.77
N ARG A 59 18.38 -3.80 10.24
CA ARG A 59 18.22 -4.75 9.13
C ARG A 59 19.00 -4.32 7.90
N ASN A 60 18.88 -3.04 7.51
CA ASN A 60 19.63 -2.48 6.39
C ASN A 60 21.15 -2.61 6.59
N ALA A 61 21.65 -2.24 7.78
CA ALA A 61 23.08 -2.32 8.09
C ALA A 61 23.61 -3.77 8.04
N ASN A 62 22.79 -4.75 8.41
CA ASN A 62 23.16 -6.16 8.46
C ASN A 62 22.81 -6.94 7.17
N GLY A 63 22.18 -6.31 6.17
CA GLY A 63 21.64 -7.00 5.00
C GLY A 63 20.57 -8.04 5.36
N GLU A 64 19.86 -7.84 6.47
CA GLU A 64 18.83 -8.77 6.92
C GLU A 64 17.51 -8.54 6.20
N PRO A 65 16.79 -9.62 5.89
CA PRO A 65 15.45 -9.54 5.31
C PRO A 65 14.43 -8.93 6.28
N LEU A 66 13.37 -8.29 5.78
CA LEU A 66 12.16 -8.03 6.54
C LEU A 66 11.52 -9.35 7.00
N THR A 67 10.85 -9.34 8.15
CA THR A 67 9.99 -10.46 8.57
C THR A 67 8.76 -10.59 7.68
N VAL A 68 8.02 -11.69 7.87
CA VAL A 68 6.70 -11.86 7.23
C VAL A 68 5.76 -10.72 7.61
N GLU A 69 5.60 -10.41 8.89
CA GLU A 69 4.77 -9.28 9.36
C GLU A 69 5.16 -7.93 8.74
N GLU A 70 6.47 -7.64 8.67
CA GLU A 70 6.98 -6.38 8.12
C GLU A 70 6.71 -6.32 6.60
N ASN A 71 6.88 -7.44 5.89
CA ASN A 71 6.51 -7.54 4.47
C ASN A 71 5.00 -7.38 4.25
N ASP A 72 4.16 -7.96 5.12
CA ASP A 72 2.71 -7.80 5.03
C ASP A 72 2.30 -6.33 5.19
N GLY A 73 2.92 -5.61 6.13
CA GLY A 73 2.75 -4.16 6.27
C GLY A 73 3.16 -3.38 5.01
N ALA A 74 4.32 -3.72 4.43
CA ALA A 74 4.82 -3.12 3.19
C ALA A 74 3.85 -3.34 2.01
N LEU A 75 3.42 -4.59 1.81
CA LEU A 75 2.51 -4.96 0.72
C LEU A 75 1.14 -4.31 0.88
N ARG A 76 0.66 -4.17 2.12
CA ARG A 76 -0.60 -3.49 2.42
C ARG A 76 -0.57 -2.04 1.94
N ILE A 77 0.46 -1.27 2.28
CA ILE A 77 0.52 0.15 1.91
C ILE A 77 0.73 0.36 0.40
N VAL A 78 1.50 -0.52 -0.25
CA VAL A 78 1.65 -0.54 -1.72
C VAL A 78 0.30 -0.72 -2.39
N ARG A 79 -0.43 -1.76 -1.97
CA ARG A 79 -1.73 -2.14 -2.53
C ARG A 79 -2.77 -1.03 -2.43
N ILE A 80 -2.85 -0.35 -1.29
CA ILE A 80 -3.76 0.79 -1.10
C ILE A 80 -3.35 2.00 -1.94
N ALA A 81 -2.06 2.34 -1.96
CA ALA A 81 -1.57 3.48 -2.74
C ALA A 81 -1.82 3.30 -4.24
N ASP A 82 -1.56 2.10 -4.78
CA ASP A 82 -1.81 1.78 -6.18
C ASP A 82 -3.30 1.82 -6.52
N MET A 83 -4.15 1.26 -5.64
CA MET A 83 -5.60 1.31 -5.82
C MET A 83 -6.13 2.74 -5.81
N ALA A 84 -5.74 3.55 -4.84
CA ALA A 84 -6.14 4.94 -4.74
C ALA A 84 -5.66 5.74 -5.96
N LYS A 85 -4.40 5.60 -6.35
CA LYS A 85 -3.85 6.24 -7.55
C LYS A 85 -4.61 5.84 -8.82
N ARG A 86 -4.99 4.56 -8.97
CA ARG A 86 -5.78 4.09 -10.12
C ARG A 86 -7.15 4.76 -10.17
N ILE A 87 -7.82 4.88 -9.03
CA ILE A 87 -9.19 5.42 -8.93
C ILE A 87 -9.20 6.94 -9.12
N PHE A 88 -8.27 7.65 -8.49
CA PHE A 88 -8.21 9.11 -8.58
C PHE A 88 -7.47 9.62 -9.82
N GLY A 89 -6.69 8.77 -10.51
CA GLY A 89 -5.93 9.11 -11.70
C GLY A 89 -4.69 9.98 -11.46
N ASP A 90 -4.56 10.56 -10.27
CA ASP A 90 -3.44 11.41 -9.86
C ASP A 90 -2.95 11.04 -8.46
N ARG A 91 -1.62 11.02 -8.30
CA ARG A 91 -0.98 10.63 -7.02
C ARG A 91 -1.24 11.65 -5.93
N ALA A 92 -1.18 12.95 -6.22
CA ALA A 92 -1.37 13.98 -5.20
C ALA A 92 -2.82 13.96 -4.70
N VAL A 93 -3.80 13.80 -5.61
CA VAL A 93 -5.21 13.66 -5.25
C VAL A 93 -5.46 12.40 -4.41
N ALA A 94 -4.87 11.27 -4.79
CA ALA A 94 -5.01 10.02 -4.03
C ALA A 94 -4.48 10.16 -2.59
N PHE A 95 -3.30 10.76 -2.41
CA PHE A 95 -2.72 10.94 -1.08
C PHE A 95 -3.38 12.06 -0.27
N ASP A 96 -3.95 13.09 -0.90
CA ASP A 96 -4.81 14.06 -0.22
C ASP A 96 -6.04 13.36 0.37
N TRP A 97 -6.70 12.51 -0.42
CA TRP A 97 -7.84 11.72 0.07
C TRP A 97 -7.44 10.77 1.21
N LEU A 98 -6.32 10.05 1.06
CA LEU A 98 -5.84 9.13 2.11
C LEU A 98 -5.54 9.86 3.44
N ARG A 99 -5.10 11.11 3.40
CA ARG A 99 -4.73 11.88 4.60
C ARG A 99 -5.86 12.74 5.16
N LYS A 100 -6.99 12.83 4.46
CA LYS A 100 -8.10 13.67 4.87
C LYS A 100 -9.12 12.86 5.67
N PRO A 101 -9.43 13.25 6.93
CA PRO A 101 -10.62 12.81 7.63
C PRO A 101 -11.86 12.89 6.74
N ASN A 102 -12.57 11.78 6.55
CA ASN A 102 -13.78 11.76 5.73
C ASN A 102 -14.95 11.09 6.45
N ARG A 103 -16.18 11.42 6.03
CA ARG A 103 -17.42 11.04 6.72
C ARG A 103 -17.72 9.56 6.61
N GLY A 104 -17.41 8.94 5.49
CA GLY A 104 -17.57 7.49 5.27
C GLY A 104 -16.68 6.62 6.16
N MET A 105 -15.74 7.24 6.88
CA MET A 105 -14.82 6.58 7.80
C MET A 105 -14.88 7.20 9.20
N ASP A 106 -16.06 7.70 9.62
CA ASP A 106 -16.31 8.29 10.94
C ASP A 106 -15.35 9.44 11.32
N GLY A 107 -14.86 10.18 10.32
CA GLY A 107 -13.90 11.26 10.52
C GLY A 107 -12.47 10.80 10.78
N ILE A 108 -12.17 9.52 10.56
CA ILE A 108 -10.80 8.99 10.58
C ILE A 108 -10.17 9.20 9.20
N ALA A 109 -8.90 9.58 9.16
CA ALA A 109 -8.17 9.63 7.89
C ALA A 109 -7.87 8.19 7.42
N PRO A 110 -8.14 7.83 6.15
CA PRO A 110 -7.92 6.48 5.65
C PRO A 110 -6.52 5.92 5.93
N ILE A 111 -5.49 6.77 5.85
CA ILE A 111 -4.10 6.39 6.09
C ILE A 111 -3.85 5.87 7.51
N ASP A 112 -4.61 6.34 8.51
CA ASP A 112 -4.46 5.92 9.89
C ASP A 112 -4.95 4.48 10.11
N LEU A 113 -5.85 3.99 9.25
CA LEU A 113 -6.34 2.62 9.32
C LEU A 113 -5.36 1.59 8.73
N LEU A 114 -4.31 2.03 8.06
CA LEU A 114 -3.36 1.14 7.39
C LEU A 114 -2.42 0.40 8.35
N GLU A 115 -2.47 0.70 9.66
CA GLU A 115 -1.75 -0.04 10.69
C GLU A 115 -2.16 -1.52 10.79
N SER A 116 -3.37 -1.87 10.33
CA SER A 116 -3.86 -3.26 10.36
C SER A 116 -4.47 -3.69 9.03
N GLU A 117 -4.48 -5.00 8.77
CA GLU A 117 -5.13 -5.55 7.58
C GLU A 117 -6.66 -5.36 7.61
N THR A 118 -7.26 -5.38 8.80
CA THR A 118 -8.68 -5.10 8.97
C THR A 118 -9.00 -3.66 8.58
N GLY A 119 -8.18 -2.70 9.02
CA GLY A 119 -8.37 -1.29 8.67
C GLY A 119 -8.13 -1.02 7.19
N ALA A 120 -7.10 -1.62 6.57
CA ALA A 120 -6.88 -1.51 5.13
C ALA A 120 -8.06 -2.03 4.30
N ARG A 121 -8.69 -3.14 4.72
CA ARG A 121 -9.91 -3.64 4.05
C ARG A 121 -11.07 -2.65 4.07
N LEU A 122 -11.21 -1.86 5.15
CA LEU A 122 -12.21 -0.78 5.19
C LEU A 122 -11.86 0.34 4.20
N VAL A 123 -10.57 0.71 4.09
CA VAL A 123 -10.10 1.69 3.12
C VAL A 123 -10.34 1.21 1.68
N GLU A 124 -10.07 -0.06 1.38
CA GLU A 124 -10.36 -0.63 0.06
C GLU A 124 -11.83 -0.60 -0.28
N GLN A 125 -12.69 -0.94 0.69
CA GLN A 125 -14.13 -0.91 0.47
C GLN A 125 -14.60 0.51 0.15
N ALA A 126 -14.09 1.52 0.87
CA ALA A 126 -14.38 2.92 0.59
C ALA A 126 -13.86 3.33 -0.81
N LEU A 127 -12.65 2.94 -1.18
CA LEU A 127 -12.09 3.17 -2.51
C LEU A 127 -12.95 2.52 -3.61
N HIS A 128 -13.37 1.28 -3.44
CA HIS A 128 -14.27 0.59 -4.37
C HIS A 128 -15.64 1.26 -4.50
N GLN A 129 -16.19 1.76 -3.39
CA GLN A 129 -17.42 2.55 -3.41
C GLN A 129 -17.25 3.81 -4.27
N ILE A 130 -16.13 4.53 -4.10
CA ILE A 130 -15.79 5.70 -4.92
C ILE A 130 -15.64 5.32 -6.41
N ASP A 131 -14.96 4.22 -6.73
CA ASP A 131 -14.80 3.71 -8.12
C ASP A 131 -16.16 3.43 -8.79
N HIS A 132 -17.18 3.07 -7.99
CA HIS A 132 -18.55 2.83 -8.44
C HIS A 132 -19.48 4.06 -8.33
N GLY A 133 -18.96 5.24 -7.98
CA GLY A 133 -19.74 6.47 -7.83
C GLY A 133 -20.64 6.51 -6.59
N ILE A 134 -20.37 5.65 -5.61
CA ILE A 134 -21.02 5.68 -4.30
C ILE A 134 -20.24 6.66 -3.42
N TYR A 135 -20.90 7.74 -3.00
CA TYR A 135 -20.29 8.75 -2.14
C TYR A 135 -20.24 8.25 -0.69
N VAL A 136 -19.02 8.27 -0.13
CA VAL A 136 -18.68 8.01 1.28
C VAL A 136 -18.33 9.31 2.00
#